data_AF-A0A933ZXH4-F1
#
_entry.id   AF-A0A933ZXH4-F1
#
_cell.length_a   1.000
_cell.length_b   1.000
_cell.length_c   1.000
_cell.angle_alpha   90.00
_cell.angle_beta   90.00
_cell.angle_gamma   90.00
#
_symmetry.space_group_name_H-M   'P 1'
#
loop_
_entity.id
_entity.type
_entity.pdbx_description
1 polymer ?
#
loop_
_entity_poly.entity_id
_entity_poly.type
_entity_poly.pdbx_seq_one_letter_code
_entity_poly.pdbx_strand_id
1 'polypeptide(L)'
;MSLGLRILIGLLGLAVGLAVWLPAVHLPFHWLAPASEYQGDGVPPRARKLAARHLRLWADPTSRARELDRMRASNAEWDFMGRSFLAWSLANMALRDPSTRADALAVIDRILEETLRLEKERGPEFFLMPYAKRAPFVMQPTRSQFLDGEIALMLAMRRAVEEKAEYKALLAERVNWMVARMERSPVLSAESYPDECWTFCNTVALAAIRMSDHLDGTDTSALLRDWVETAKAKLVHPGTGLLVSSYKVDGTHLDGPEGSSIWMAAHALQLVDPDFARDQYQRARKELGVTMAGFGYSREWPASWNG
;
A
#
# COMPACT_ATOMS: atom_id res chain seq x y z
N MET A 1 -35.25 45.96 -23.51
CA MET A 1 -34.83 45.11 -22.38
C MET A 1 -33.85 45.90 -21.52
N SER A 2 -34.11 46.07 -20.22
CA SER A 2 -33.22 46.84 -19.33
C SER A 2 -31.86 46.13 -19.18
N LEU A 3 -30.81 46.90 -18.85
CA LEU A 3 -29.48 46.35 -18.55
C LEU A 3 -29.55 45.28 -17.45
N GLY A 4 -30.36 45.51 -16.41
CA GLY A 4 -30.59 44.54 -15.33
C GLY A 4 -31.19 43.22 -15.81
N LEU A 5 -32.17 43.24 -16.72
CA LEU A 5 -32.77 42.03 -17.27
C LEU A 5 -31.80 41.25 -18.17
N ARG A 6 -30.90 41.94 -18.91
CA ARG A 6 -29.81 41.29 -19.68
C ARG A 6 -28.82 40.56 -18.78
N ILE A 7 -28.41 41.20 -17.69
CA ILE A 7 -27.49 40.61 -16.71
C ILE A 7 -28.15 39.39 -16.05
N LEU A 8 -29.43 39.48 -15.66
CA LEU A 8 -30.17 38.38 -15.04
C LEU A 8 -30.26 37.16 -15.98
N ILE A 9 -30.59 37.37 -17.25
CA ILE A 9 -30.64 36.29 -18.25
C ILE A 9 -29.25 35.68 -18.48
N GLY A 10 -28.20 36.50 -18.51
CA GLY A 10 -26.82 36.02 -18.64
C GLY A 10 -26.38 35.16 -17.45
N LEU A 11 -26.69 35.59 -16.22
CA LEU A 11 -26.42 34.83 -15.00
C LEU A 11 -27.22 33.52 -14.96
N LEU A 12 -28.48 33.55 -15.35
CA LEU A 12 -29.31 32.36 -15.45
C LEU A 12 -28.77 31.38 -16.50
N GLY A 13 -28.37 31.88 -17.66
CA GLY A 13 -27.75 31.07 -18.72
C GLY A 13 -26.45 30.42 -18.27
N LEU A 14 -25.59 31.16 -17.56
CA LEU A 14 -24.37 30.62 -16.97
C LEU A 14 -24.69 29.54 -15.92
N ALA A 15 -25.64 29.79 -15.02
CA ALA A 15 -26.04 28.83 -13.99
C ALA A 15 -26.58 27.53 -14.60
N VAL A 16 -27.45 27.63 -15.62
CA VAL A 16 -27.97 26.47 -16.35
C VAL A 16 -26.83 25.74 -17.09
N GLY A 17 -25.95 26.48 -17.76
CA GLY A 17 -24.79 25.91 -18.45
C GLY A 17 -23.88 25.12 -17.52
N LEU A 18 -23.56 25.68 -16.35
CA LEU A 18 -22.76 25.00 -15.32
C LEU A 18 -23.48 23.77 -14.75
N ALA A 19 -24.77 23.87 -14.46
CA ALA A 19 -25.56 22.77 -13.92
C ALA A 19 -25.67 21.57 -14.89
N VAL A 20 -25.64 21.83 -16.20
CA VAL A 20 -25.65 20.77 -17.23
C VAL A 20 -24.25 20.23 -17.51
N TRP A 21 -23.26 21.12 -17.67
CA TRP A 21 -21.93 20.71 -18.14
C TRP A 21 -21.07 20.08 -17.05
N LEU A 22 -21.11 20.60 -15.81
CA LEU A 22 -20.26 20.09 -14.72
C LEU A 22 -20.53 18.61 -14.41
N PRO A 23 -21.79 18.15 -14.28
CA PRO A 23 -22.05 16.72 -14.10
C PRO A 23 -21.63 15.88 -15.30
N ALA A 24 -21.55 16.45 -16.51
CA ALA A 24 -21.21 15.75 -17.75
C ALA A 24 -19.70 15.70 -18.04
N VAL A 25 -18.85 16.38 -17.26
CA VAL A 25 -17.42 16.51 -17.55
C VAL A 25 -16.65 15.18 -17.49
N HIS A 26 -17.19 14.16 -16.82
CA HIS A 26 -16.66 12.79 -16.78
C HIS A 26 -16.94 11.99 -18.08
N LEU A 27 -17.96 12.36 -18.85
CA LEU A 27 -18.39 11.57 -20.03
C LEU A 27 -17.30 11.42 -21.10
N PRO A 28 -16.54 12.47 -21.47
CA PRO A 28 -15.42 12.31 -22.39
C PRO A 28 -14.38 11.31 -21.90
N PHE A 29 -14.14 11.20 -20.58
CA PHE A 29 -13.17 10.24 -20.04
C PHE A 29 -13.65 8.80 -20.16
N HIS A 30 -14.96 8.56 -20.01
CA HIS A 30 -15.56 7.25 -20.26
C HIS A 30 -15.55 6.88 -21.75
N TRP A 31 -15.73 7.86 -22.65
CA TRP A 31 -15.74 7.62 -24.10
C TRP A 31 -14.35 7.44 -24.69
N LEU A 32 -13.37 8.25 -24.25
CA LEU A 32 -12.00 8.21 -24.75
C LEU A 32 -11.19 7.03 -24.23
N ALA A 33 -11.60 6.44 -23.11
CA ALA A 33 -10.90 5.33 -22.49
C ALA A 33 -11.91 4.27 -22.02
N PRO A 34 -12.35 3.38 -22.94
CA PRO A 34 -13.34 2.36 -22.61
C PRO A 34 -12.85 1.46 -21.48
N ALA A 35 -13.76 0.86 -20.73
CA ALA A 35 -13.43 0.01 -19.57
C ALA A 35 -12.42 -1.10 -19.91
N SER A 36 -12.45 -1.62 -21.14
CA SER A 36 -11.50 -2.63 -21.65
C SER A 36 -10.03 -2.18 -21.68
N GLU A 37 -9.74 -0.88 -21.65
CA GLU A 37 -8.36 -0.37 -21.49
C GLU A 37 -7.81 -0.63 -20.08
N TYR A 38 -8.69 -0.76 -19.08
CA TYR A 38 -8.35 -0.85 -17.65
C TYR A 38 -8.79 -2.14 -16.97
N GLN A 39 -9.72 -2.90 -17.57
CA GLN A 39 -10.34 -4.11 -17.02
C GLN A 39 -10.38 -5.22 -18.06
N GLY A 40 -10.27 -6.47 -17.61
CA GLY A 40 -10.36 -7.67 -18.44
C GLY A 40 -9.87 -8.91 -17.70
N ASP A 41 -10.06 -10.08 -18.30
CA ASP A 41 -9.67 -11.37 -17.69
C ASP A 41 -8.14 -11.57 -17.65
N GLY A 42 -7.41 -10.94 -18.58
CA GLY A 42 -5.95 -10.89 -18.60
C GLY A 42 -5.39 -9.54 -18.16
N VAL A 43 -4.09 -9.32 -18.38
CA VAL A 43 -3.46 -8.03 -18.09
C VAL A 43 -3.98 -6.94 -19.05
N PRO A 44 -4.64 -5.86 -18.55
CA PRO A 44 -5.22 -4.83 -19.40
C PRO A 44 -4.18 -4.05 -20.21
N PRO A 45 -4.55 -3.49 -21.39
CA PRO A 45 -3.62 -2.74 -22.24
C PRO A 45 -2.90 -1.59 -21.53
N ARG A 46 -3.60 -0.84 -20.66
CA ARG A 46 -2.97 0.25 -19.88
C ARG A 46 -1.95 -0.29 -18.88
N ALA A 47 -2.26 -1.38 -18.19
CA ALA A 47 -1.32 -2.02 -17.27
C ALA A 47 -0.06 -2.50 -18.01
N ARG A 48 -0.20 -3.11 -19.21
CA ARG A 48 0.95 -3.49 -20.04
C ARG A 48 1.81 -2.29 -20.44
N LYS A 49 1.20 -1.18 -20.86
CA LYS A 49 1.93 0.06 -21.24
C LYS A 49 2.71 0.63 -20.05
N LEU A 50 2.08 0.68 -18.87
CA LEU A 50 2.74 1.13 -17.64
C LEU A 50 3.89 0.19 -17.26
N ALA A 51 3.65 -1.13 -17.21
CA ALA A 51 4.67 -2.11 -16.91
C ALA A 51 5.85 -2.06 -17.90
N ALA A 52 5.60 -1.95 -19.21
CA ALA A 52 6.65 -1.88 -20.22
C ALA A 52 7.63 -0.71 -19.99
N ARG A 53 7.15 0.44 -19.47
CA ARG A 53 8.04 1.55 -19.07
C ARG A 53 8.94 1.14 -17.91
N HIS A 54 8.38 0.50 -16.89
CA HIS A 54 9.14 0.06 -15.71
C HIS A 54 10.10 -1.09 -16.03
N LEU A 55 9.71 -2.05 -16.87
CA LEU A 55 10.58 -3.14 -17.32
C LEU A 55 11.82 -2.59 -18.03
N ARG A 56 11.64 -1.61 -18.95
CA ARG A 56 12.77 -0.93 -19.61
C ARG A 56 13.64 -0.15 -18.62
N LEU A 57 13.02 0.56 -17.67
CA LEU A 57 13.76 1.26 -16.62
C LEU A 57 14.65 0.31 -15.83
N TRP A 58 14.13 -0.85 -15.44
CA TRP A 58 14.89 -1.83 -14.67
C TRP A 58 15.93 -2.58 -15.50
N ALA A 59 15.78 -2.63 -16.82
CA ALA A 59 16.74 -3.23 -17.75
C ALA A 59 17.97 -2.36 -18.03
N ASP A 60 17.84 -1.02 -18.00
CA ASP A 60 18.97 -0.09 -18.21
C ASP A 60 19.51 0.45 -16.87
N PRO A 61 20.74 0.07 -16.44
CA PRO A 61 21.32 0.54 -15.19
C PRO A 61 21.43 2.06 -15.09
N THR A 62 21.70 2.75 -16.21
CA THR A 62 21.93 4.20 -16.20
C THR A 62 20.63 4.96 -15.97
N SER A 63 19.57 4.61 -16.70
CA SER A 63 18.25 5.20 -16.49
C SER A 63 17.67 4.81 -15.15
N ARG A 64 17.88 3.56 -14.69
CA ARG A 64 17.51 3.13 -13.33
C ARG A 64 18.14 4.04 -12.29
N ALA A 65 19.47 4.16 -12.25
CA ALA A 65 20.17 4.96 -11.25
C ALA A 65 19.65 6.41 -11.20
N ARG A 66 19.49 7.06 -12.36
CA ARG A 66 18.94 8.43 -12.43
C ARG A 66 17.53 8.54 -11.87
N GLU A 67 16.66 7.58 -12.14
CA GLU A 67 15.29 7.59 -11.63
C GLU A 67 15.25 7.37 -10.11
N LEU A 68 16.05 6.43 -9.61
CA LEU A 68 16.13 6.15 -8.18
C LEU A 68 16.71 7.34 -7.41
N ASP A 69 17.77 7.98 -7.92
CA ASP A 69 18.33 9.18 -7.31
C ASP A 69 17.28 10.31 -7.26
N ARG A 70 16.51 10.48 -8.34
CA ARG A 70 15.42 11.47 -8.38
C ARG A 70 14.34 11.19 -7.35
N MET A 71 13.90 9.94 -7.20
CA MET A 71 12.90 9.55 -6.19
C MET A 71 13.41 9.86 -4.79
N ARG A 72 14.64 9.41 -4.49
CA ARG A 72 15.27 9.53 -3.18
C ARG A 72 15.61 10.97 -2.79
N ALA A 73 15.86 11.84 -3.77
CA ALA A 73 16.12 13.25 -3.50
C ALA A 73 14.93 13.98 -2.86
N SER A 74 13.70 13.51 -3.10
CA SER A 74 12.48 14.08 -2.50
C SER A 74 12.08 13.34 -1.23
N ASN A 75 12.10 12.01 -1.25
CA ASN A 75 11.79 11.16 -0.10
C ASN A 75 12.52 9.82 -0.27
N ALA A 76 13.30 9.43 0.75
CA ALA A 76 14.13 8.23 0.71
C ALA A 76 13.32 6.93 0.56
N GLU A 77 12.07 6.90 1.02
CA GLU A 77 11.16 5.76 0.93
C GLU A 77 10.53 5.61 -0.45
N TRP A 78 10.47 6.64 -1.28
CA TRP A 78 9.81 6.56 -2.59
C TRP A 78 10.44 5.53 -3.52
N ASP A 79 11.77 5.39 -3.46
CA ASP A 79 12.49 4.31 -4.14
C ASP A 79 12.03 2.94 -3.61
N PHE A 80 11.98 2.77 -2.29
CA PHE A 80 11.58 1.51 -1.67
C PHE A 80 10.13 1.13 -1.97
N MET A 81 9.19 2.07 -1.81
CA MET A 81 7.79 1.88 -2.16
C MET A 81 7.61 1.60 -3.65
N GLY A 82 8.38 2.30 -4.51
CA GLY A 82 8.39 2.06 -5.94
C GLY A 82 8.83 0.64 -6.30
N ARG A 83 9.83 0.09 -5.60
CA ARG A 83 10.26 -1.32 -5.73
C ARG A 83 9.15 -2.28 -5.33
N SER A 84 8.56 -2.09 -4.16
CA SER A 84 7.52 -2.96 -3.61
C SER A 84 6.29 -3.05 -4.49
N PHE A 85 5.66 -1.90 -4.78
CA PHE A 85 4.44 -1.88 -5.58
C PHE A 85 4.68 -2.40 -7.00
N LEU A 86 5.86 -2.15 -7.57
CA LEU A 86 6.20 -2.71 -8.87
C LEU A 86 6.35 -4.23 -8.80
N ALA A 87 7.06 -4.77 -7.81
CA ALA A 87 7.24 -6.21 -7.66
C ALA A 87 5.89 -6.93 -7.46
N TRP A 88 5.00 -6.41 -6.61
CA TRP A 88 3.66 -6.99 -6.41
C TRP A 88 2.80 -6.89 -7.67
N SER A 89 2.88 -5.76 -8.39
CA SER A 89 2.15 -5.56 -9.64
C SER A 89 2.62 -6.54 -10.72
N LEU A 90 3.92 -6.74 -10.86
CA LEU A 90 4.51 -7.69 -11.81
C LEU A 90 4.15 -9.13 -11.45
N ALA A 91 4.13 -9.49 -10.16
CA ALA A 91 3.69 -10.81 -9.74
C ALA A 91 2.21 -11.05 -10.07
N ASN A 92 1.33 -10.08 -9.78
CA ASN A 92 -0.07 -10.14 -10.18
C ASN A 92 -0.26 -10.24 -11.70
N MET A 93 0.58 -9.55 -12.48
CA MET A 93 0.56 -9.68 -13.95
C MET A 93 0.96 -11.08 -14.40
N ALA A 94 2.05 -11.63 -13.84
CA ALA A 94 2.55 -12.96 -14.18
C ALA A 94 1.56 -14.08 -13.81
N LEU A 95 0.84 -13.93 -12.70
CA LEU A 95 -0.23 -14.87 -12.30
C LEU A 95 -1.45 -14.80 -13.22
N ARG A 96 -1.77 -13.62 -13.76
CA ARG A 96 -2.92 -13.41 -14.67
C ARG A 96 -2.62 -13.78 -16.12
N ASP A 97 -1.40 -13.54 -16.58
CA ASP A 97 -0.98 -13.79 -17.94
C ASP A 97 0.41 -14.45 -17.97
N PRO A 98 0.48 -15.78 -18.23
CA PRO A 98 1.73 -16.52 -18.35
C PRO A 98 2.72 -15.94 -19.36
N SER A 99 2.24 -15.21 -20.38
CA SER A 99 3.13 -14.58 -21.38
C SER A 99 4.02 -13.49 -20.77
N THR A 100 3.64 -12.93 -19.61
CA THR A 100 4.40 -11.88 -18.92
C THR A 100 5.37 -12.45 -17.88
N ARG A 101 5.29 -13.75 -17.60
CA ARG A 101 5.97 -14.40 -16.48
C ARG A 101 7.48 -14.23 -16.52
N ALA A 102 8.13 -14.54 -17.64
CA ALA A 102 9.59 -14.47 -17.74
C ALA A 102 10.14 -13.06 -17.45
N ASP A 103 9.58 -12.03 -18.11
CA ASP A 103 10.01 -10.64 -17.92
C ASP A 103 9.71 -10.13 -16.51
N ALA A 104 8.54 -10.47 -15.97
CA ALA A 104 8.15 -10.12 -14.61
C ALA A 104 9.11 -10.72 -13.58
N LEU A 105 9.38 -12.03 -13.67
CA LEU A 105 10.28 -12.73 -12.76
C LEU A 105 11.70 -12.14 -12.81
N ALA A 106 12.23 -11.86 -14.00
CA ALA A 106 13.56 -11.28 -14.18
C ALA A 106 13.70 -9.90 -13.52
N VAL A 107 12.66 -9.06 -13.60
CA VAL A 107 12.67 -7.73 -12.97
C VAL A 107 12.43 -7.81 -11.47
N ILE A 108 11.51 -8.67 -11.00
CA ILE A 108 11.30 -8.89 -9.57
C ILE A 108 12.59 -9.40 -8.90
N ASP A 109 13.28 -10.36 -9.50
CA ASP A 109 14.56 -10.88 -8.99
C ASP A 109 15.61 -9.78 -8.89
N ARG A 110 15.74 -8.93 -9.92
CA ARG A 110 16.65 -7.78 -9.89
C ARG A 110 16.31 -6.77 -8.79
N ILE A 111 15.01 -6.49 -8.60
CA ILE A 111 14.53 -5.62 -7.52
C ILE A 111 14.93 -6.22 -6.17
N LEU A 112 14.61 -7.49 -5.92
CA LEU A 112 14.89 -8.16 -4.66
C LEU A 112 16.39 -8.25 -4.37
N GLU A 113 17.19 -8.67 -5.35
CA GLU A 113 18.64 -8.78 -5.21
C GLU A 113 19.29 -7.43 -4.88
N GLU A 114 18.92 -6.36 -5.60
CA GLU A 114 19.45 -5.02 -5.31
C GLU A 114 18.95 -4.50 -3.95
N THR A 115 17.70 -4.77 -3.57
CA THR A 115 17.12 -4.35 -2.30
C THR A 115 17.79 -5.04 -1.12
N LEU A 116 17.92 -6.37 -1.16
CA LEU A 116 18.59 -7.16 -0.12
C LEU A 116 20.07 -6.80 -0.01
N ARG A 117 20.74 -6.55 -1.14
CA ARG A 117 22.13 -6.10 -1.14
C ARG A 117 22.27 -4.73 -0.48
N LEU A 118 21.41 -3.76 -0.83
CA LEU A 118 21.43 -2.42 -0.24
C LEU A 118 21.09 -2.44 1.26
N GLU A 119 20.08 -3.21 1.66
CA GLU A 119 19.73 -3.44 3.08
C GLU A 119 20.93 -3.99 3.86
N LYS A 120 21.63 -4.99 3.30
CA LYS A 120 22.80 -5.61 3.93
C LYS A 120 24.01 -4.68 4.00
N GLU A 121 24.31 -3.95 2.92
CA GLU A 121 25.51 -3.10 2.83
C GLU A 121 25.36 -1.77 3.56
N ARG A 122 24.15 -1.19 3.56
CA ARG A 122 23.90 0.17 4.05
C ARG A 122 23.01 0.21 5.29
N GLY A 123 22.49 -0.93 5.72
CA GLY A 123 21.58 -1.05 6.85
C GLY A 123 20.14 -0.66 6.50
N PRO A 124 19.19 -0.91 7.42
CA PRO A 124 17.77 -0.63 7.20
C PRO A 124 17.48 0.87 7.03
N GLU A 125 18.31 1.73 7.62
CA GLU A 125 18.19 3.19 7.51
C GLU A 125 18.32 3.71 6.08
N PHE A 126 18.89 2.92 5.16
CA PHE A 126 18.99 3.32 3.76
C PHE A 126 17.62 3.54 3.10
N PHE A 127 16.60 2.77 3.49
CA PHE A 127 15.25 2.90 2.93
C PHE A 127 14.29 3.70 3.81
N LEU A 128 14.72 4.11 5.00
CA LEU A 128 13.92 4.89 5.93
C LEU A 128 14.13 6.39 5.74
N MET A 129 13.14 7.17 6.16
CA MET A 129 13.29 8.59 6.32
C MET A 129 14.33 8.92 7.41
N PRO A 130 15.04 10.06 7.31
CA PRO A 130 16.09 10.42 8.26
C PRO A 130 15.64 10.47 9.72
N TYR A 131 14.33 10.65 9.97
CA TYR A 131 13.80 10.71 11.33
C TYR A 131 13.85 9.38 12.07
N ALA A 132 14.09 8.24 11.40
CA ALA A 132 14.39 6.97 12.05
C ALA A 132 15.59 7.03 13.01
N LYS A 133 16.44 8.06 12.89
CA LYS A 133 17.61 8.28 13.75
C LYS A 133 17.34 9.22 14.93
N ARG A 134 16.13 9.77 15.06
CA ARG A 134 15.81 10.74 16.13
C ARG A 134 15.79 10.12 17.51
N ALA A 135 15.52 8.81 17.60
CA ALA A 135 15.48 8.06 18.85
C ALA A 135 15.89 6.60 18.59
N PRO A 136 16.34 5.86 19.62
CA PRO A 136 16.53 4.42 19.50
C PRO A 136 15.18 3.70 19.40
N PHE A 137 15.14 2.62 18.62
CA PHE A 137 14.00 1.69 18.62
C PHE A 137 13.81 1.07 20.00
N VAL A 138 12.56 0.96 20.45
CA VAL A 138 12.18 0.34 21.72
C VAL A 138 12.42 -1.16 21.67
N MET A 139 12.05 -1.81 20.56
CA MET A 139 12.13 -3.24 20.38
C MET A 139 13.49 -3.63 19.77
N GLN A 140 14.27 -4.40 20.54
CA GLN A 140 15.60 -4.87 20.14
C GLN A 140 15.57 -6.34 19.65
N PRO A 141 16.48 -6.73 18.72
CA PRO A 141 17.42 -5.87 17.98
C PRO A 141 16.68 -4.92 17.00
N THR A 142 17.30 -3.80 16.62
CA THR A 142 16.71 -2.82 15.68
C THR A 142 16.28 -3.46 14.37
N ARG A 143 14.98 -3.37 14.06
CA ARG A 143 14.37 -3.73 12.77
C ARG A 143 13.18 -2.82 12.52
N SER A 144 12.85 -2.60 11.25
CA SER A 144 11.67 -1.82 10.85
C SER A 144 10.65 -2.75 10.21
N GLN A 145 9.45 -2.78 10.79
CA GLN A 145 8.31 -3.55 10.27
C GLN A 145 7.89 -3.08 8.88
N PHE A 146 8.12 -1.80 8.56
CA PHE A 146 7.93 -1.28 7.21
C PHE A 146 8.82 -2.02 6.21
N LEU A 147 10.13 -2.08 6.44
CA LEU A 147 11.04 -2.79 5.53
C LEU A 147 10.75 -4.29 5.50
N ASP A 148 10.55 -4.88 6.67
CA ASP A 148 10.42 -6.33 6.76
C ASP A 148 9.14 -6.85 6.11
N GLY A 149 8.00 -6.18 6.34
CA GLY A 149 6.73 -6.55 5.72
C GLY A 149 6.78 -6.43 4.19
N GLU A 150 7.33 -5.32 3.69
CA GLU A 150 7.46 -5.01 2.27
C GLU A 150 8.36 -6.04 1.55
N ILE A 151 9.55 -6.32 2.10
CA ILE A 151 10.47 -7.30 1.52
C ILE A 151 9.91 -8.72 1.63
N ALA A 152 9.29 -9.08 2.76
CA ALA A 152 8.65 -10.38 2.92
C ALA A 152 7.54 -10.58 1.87
N LEU A 153 6.70 -9.58 1.65
CA LEU A 153 5.63 -9.68 0.66
C LEU A 153 6.17 -9.75 -0.77
N MET A 154 7.24 -9.01 -1.10
CA MET A 154 7.92 -9.16 -2.40
C MET A 154 8.46 -10.58 -2.60
N LEU A 155 9.13 -11.16 -1.60
CA LEU A 155 9.64 -12.54 -1.64
C LEU A 155 8.51 -13.55 -1.80
N ALA A 156 7.44 -13.42 -1.03
CA ALA A 156 6.28 -14.31 -1.07
C ALA A 156 5.57 -14.25 -2.43
N MET A 157 5.28 -13.04 -2.94
CA MET A 157 4.65 -12.85 -4.25
C MET A 157 5.52 -13.40 -5.38
N ARG A 158 6.85 -13.23 -5.29
CA ARG A 158 7.80 -13.82 -6.24
C ARG A 158 7.73 -15.35 -6.25
N ARG A 159 7.71 -15.98 -5.07
CA ARG A 159 7.62 -17.43 -4.91
C ARG A 159 6.26 -17.98 -5.37
N ALA A 160 5.19 -17.22 -5.18
CA ALA A 160 3.85 -17.60 -5.65
C ALA A 160 3.75 -17.69 -7.18
N VAL A 161 4.53 -16.90 -7.92
CA VAL A 161 4.62 -17.00 -9.40
C VAL A 161 5.47 -18.20 -9.83
N GLU A 162 6.59 -18.42 -9.15
CA GLU A 162 7.49 -19.56 -9.37
C GLU A 162 8.36 -19.79 -8.13
N GLU A 163 8.47 -21.03 -7.65
CA GLU A 163 9.31 -21.32 -6.49
C GLU A 163 10.79 -21.00 -6.75
N LYS A 164 11.48 -20.48 -5.73
CA LYS A 164 12.93 -20.19 -5.76
C LYS A 164 13.49 -20.48 -4.38
N ALA A 165 14.20 -21.60 -4.26
CA ALA A 165 14.62 -22.17 -2.97
C ALA A 165 15.44 -21.18 -2.10
N GLU A 166 16.27 -20.35 -2.73
CA GLU A 166 17.04 -19.30 -2.05
C GLU A 166 16.14 -18.29 -1.32
N TYR A 167 14.99 -17.96 -1.90
CA TYR A 167 14.05 -16.97 -1.32
C TYR A 167 13.17 -17.58 -0.24
N LYS A 168 13.02 -18.91 -0.20
CA LYS A 168 12.30 -19.60 0.88
C LYS A 168 12.95 -19.35 2.24
N ALA A 169 14.26 -19.54 2.34
CA ALA A 169 14.99 -19.33 3.58
C ALA A 169 14.93 -17.86 4.03
N LEU A 170 15.09 -16.91 3.09
CA LEU A 170 15.02 -15.48 3.37
C LEU A 170 13.63 -15.04 3.83
N LEU A 171 12.56 -15.58 3.24
CA LEU A 171 11.20 -15.30 3.67
C LEU A 171 10.95 -15.85 5.07
N ALA A 172 11.29 -17.12 5.31
CA ALA A 172 11.07 -17.78 6.60
C ALA A 172 11.81 -17.07 7.74
N GLU A 173 13.08 -16.69 7.54
CA GLU A 173 13.85 -15.93 8.53
C GLU A 173 13.15 -14.62 8.89
N ARG A 174 12.71 -13.87 7.87
CA ARG A 174 12.08 -12.57 8.05
C ARG A 174 10.72 -12.68 8.73
N VAL A 175 9.90 -13.66 8.35
CA VAL A 175 8.61 -13.96 8.98
C VAL A 175 8.81 -14.32 10.45
N ASN A 176 9.79 -15.17 10.78
CA ASN A 176 10.10 -15.52 12.16
C ASN A 176 10.48 -14.28 12.99
N TRP A 177 11.25 -13.36 12.43
CA TRP A 177 11.56 -12.09 13.09
C TRP A 177 10.33 -11.20 13.29
N MET A 178 9.46 -11.07 12.28
CA MET A 178 8.24 -10.28 12.39
C MET A 178 7.31 -10.85 13.45
N VAL A 179 7.03 -12.16 13.41
CA VAL A 179 6.20 -12.88 14.39
C VAL A 179 6.72 -12.68 15.81
N ALA A 180 8.00 -13.00 16.06
CA ALA A 180 8.60 -12.89 17.39
C ALA A 180 8.64 -11.44 17.92
N ARG A 181 8.64 -10.43 17.04
CA ARG A 181 8.51 -9.03 17.45
C ARG A 181 7.07 -8.71 17.80
N MET A 182 6.14 -9.01 16.90
CA MET A 182 4.71 -8.77 17.11
C MET A 182 4.24 -9.40 18.43
N GLU A 183 4.59 -10.66 18.71
CA GLU A 183 4.22 -11.35 19.97
C GLU A 183 4.77 -10.71 21.25
N ARG A 184 5.87 -9.94 21.17
CA ARG A 184 6.42 -9.21 22.32
C ARG A 184 5.70 -7.89 22.59
N SER A 185 4.88 -7.42 21.67
CA SER A 185 4.17 -6.14 21.78
C SER A 185 2.80 -6.31 22.45
N PRO A 186 2.40 -5.41 23.37
CA PRO A 186 1.07 -5.41 23.99
C PRO A 186 -0.11 -5.29 23.01
N VAL A 187 0.14 -4.84 21.79
CA VAL A 187 -0.84 -4.69 20.72
C VAL A 187 -0.57 -5.58 19.50
N LEU A 188 0.33 -6.56 19.65
CA LEU A 188 0.72 -7.49 18.59
C LEU A 188 1.28 -6.82 17.32
N SER A 189 1.81 -5.60 17.43
CA SER A 189 2.41 -4.87 16.32
C SER A 189 3.87 -4.55 16.59
N ALA A 190 4.65 -4.39 15.52
CA ALA A 190 6.05 -4.02 15.61
C ALA A 190 6.33 -2.63 15.03
N GLU A 191 7.37 -2.00 15.56
CA GLU A 191 7.85 -0.68 15.17
C GLU A 191 8.22 -0.60 13.68
N SER A 192 7.68 0.40 13.00
CA SER A 192 8.14 0.83 11.68
C SER A 192 9.24 1.89 11.81
N TYR A 193 9.08 2.76 12.81
CA TYR A 193 10.02 3.80 13.25
C TYR A 193 10.17 3.74 14.79
N PRO A 194 11.17 4.40 15.40
CA PRO A 194 11.37 4.38 16.84
C PRO A 194 10.12 4.79 17.64
N ASP A 195 9.62 3.89 18.49
CA ASP A 195 8.37 3.99 19.26
C ASP A 195 7.11 4.25 18.41
N GLU A 196 7.15 3.91 17.12
CA GLU A 196 6.09 4.18 16.15
C GLU A 196 5.73 2.93 15.35
N CYS A 197 4.53 2.41 15.59
CA CYS A 197 3.88 1.37 14.81
C CYS A 197 2.90 2.01 13.82
N TRP A 198 2.96 1.60 12.57
CA TRP A 198 2.02 2.04 11.53
C TRP A 198 1.11 0.89 11.11
N THR A 199 -0.21 1.15 11.04
CA THR A 199 -1.21 0.15 10.62
C THR A 199 -0.94 -0.35 9.21
N PHE A 200 -0.55 0.54 8.29
CA PHE A 200 -0.11 0.19 6.95
C PHE A 200 0.96 -0.92 6.99
N CYS A 201 2.04 -0.69 7.74
CA CYS A 201 3.21 -1.58 7.77
C CYS A 201 2.86 -2.93 8.43
N ASN A 202 2.13 -2.88 9.54
CA ASN A 202 1.76 -4.10 10.27
C ASN A 202 0.79 -4.97 9.49
N THR A 203 -0.16 -4.39 8.75
CA THR A 203 -1.09 -5.17 7.90
C THR A 203 -0.42 -5.76 6.67
N VAL A 204 0.54 -5.05 6.04
CA VAL A 204 1.40 -5.63 4.98
C VAL A 204 2.20 -6.81 5.51
N ALA A 205 2.75 -6.71 6.71
CA ALA A 205 3.46 -7.82 7.35
C ALA A 205 2.54 -9.03 7.63
N LEU A 206 1.31 -8.81 8.13
CA LEU A 206 0.34 -9.90 8.33
C LEU A 206 -0.02 -10.60 7.00
N ALA A 207 -0.19 -9.84 5.92
CA ALA A 207 -0.39 -10.40 4.59
C ALA A 207 0.81 -11.26 4.14
N ALA A 208 2.04 -10.77 4.35
CA ALA A 208 3.26 -11.52 4.04
C ALA A 208 3.38 -12.82 4.85
N ILE A 209 3.07 -12.76 6.16
CA ILE A 209 3.04 -13.92 7.06
C ILE A 209 2.03 -14.95 6.54
N ARG A 210 0.80 -14.52 6.23
CA ARG A 210 -0.25 -15.39 5.70
C ARG A 210 0.12 -16.04 4.37
N MET A 211 0.79 -15.29 3.48
CA MET A 211 1.30 -15.84 2.22
C MET A 211 2.42 -16.86 2.46
N SER A 212 3.30 -16.61 3.43
CA SER A 212 4.33 -17.58 3.82
C SER A 212 3.72 -18.89 4.31
N ASP A 213 2.68 -18.83 5.15
CA ASP A 213 1.93 -20.01 5.59
C ASP A 213 1.39 -20.82 4.42
N HIS A 214 0.81 -20.14 3.43
CA HIS A 214 0.30 -20.80 2.24
C HIS A 214 1.41 -21.49 1.43
N LEU A 215 2.56 -20.84 1.26
CA LEU A 215 3.68 -21.35 0.46
C LEU A 215 4.42 -22.51 1.14
N ASP A 216 4.57 -22.44 2.46
CA ASP A 216 5.44 -23.35 3.21
C ASP A 216 4.68 -24.36 4.08
N GLY A 217 3.35 -24.25 4.16
CA GLY A 217 2.50 -25.14 4.97
C GLY A 217 2.64 -24.91 6.47
N THR A 218 3.10 -23.72 6.89
CA THR A 218 3.12 -23.29 8.29
C THR A 218 1.76 -22.76 8.72
N ASP A 219 1.55 -22.59 10.03
CA ASP A 219 0.30 -22.09 10.59
C ASP A 219 0.55 -21.03 11.65
N THR A 220 0.28 -19.77 11.29
CA THR A 220 0.28 -18.62 12.20
C THR A 220 -1.14 -18.10 12.47
N SER A 221 -2.17 -18.90 12.18
CA SER A 221 -3.56 -18.47 12.25
C SER A 221 -4.00 -17.97 13.64
N ALA A 222 -3.38 -18.48 14.71
CA ALA A 222 -3.60 -17.97 16.07
C ALA A 222 -3.15 -16.52 16.21
N LEU A 223 -1.89 -16.20 15.86
CA LEU A 223 -1.37 -14.84 15.86
C LEU A 223 -2.23 -13.90 15.01
N LEU A 224 -2.61 -14.33 13.81
CA LEU A 224 -3.43 -13.52 12.89
C LEU A 224 -4.80 -13.18 13.49
N ARG A 225 -5.48 -14.15 14.11
CA ARG A 225 -6.75 -13.92 14.82
C ARG A 225 -6.55 -13.00 16.02
N ASP A 226 -5.53 -13.25 16.83
CA ASP A 226 -5.26 -12.48 18.03
C ASP A 226 -4.92 -11.02 17.71
N TRP A 227 -4.21 -10.79 16.60
CA TRP A 227 -3.96 -9.44 16.10
C TRP A 227 -5.25 -8.71 15.74
N VAL A 228 -6.16 -9.37 15.01
CA VAL A 228 -7.45 -8.76 14.61
C VAL A 228 -8.29 -8.40 15.83
N GLU A 229 -8.40 -9.31 16.81
CA GLU A 229 -9.16 -9.03 18.05
C GLU A 229 -8.50 -7.91 18.87
N THR A 230 -7.17 -7.89 18.94
CA THR A 230 -6.42 -6.82 19.58
C THR A 230 -6.61 -5.48 18.88
N ALA A 231 -6.59 -5.46 17.55
CA ALA A 231 -6.80 -4.26 16.75
C ALA A 231 -8.21 -3.70 16.93
N LYS A 232 -9.25 -4.56 16.90
CA LYS A 232 -10.63 -4.16 17.21
C LYS A 232 -10.75 -3.54 18.59
N ALA A 233 -10.09 -4.13 19.59
CA ALA A 233 -10.17 -3.67 20.98
C ALA A 233 -9.39 -2.38 21.24
N LYS A 234 -8.22 -2.21 20.60
CA LYS A 234 -7.24 -1.19 21.01
C LYS A 234 -6.83 -0.22 19.92
N LEU A 235 -6.97 -0.56 18.64
CA LEU A 235 -6.45 0.23 17.51
C LEU A 235 -7.56 0.80 16.62
N VAL A 236 -8.82 0.54 16.94
CA VAL A 236 -9.95 1.19 16.26
C VAL A 236 -10.29 2.49 16.97
N HIS A 237 -10.33 3.59 16.21
CA HIS A 237 -10.77 4.88 16.68
C HIS A 237 -12.28 4.83 17.02
N PRO A 238 -12.69 5.17 18.25
CA PRO A 238 -14.06 4.94 18.73
C PRO A 238 -15.11 5.78 18.00
N GLY A 239 -14.76 6.98 17.53
CA GLY A 239 -15.72 7.88 16.86
C GLY A 239 -16.07 7.47 15.43
N THR A 240 -15.11 6.89 14.70
CA THR A 240 -15.25 6.54 13.28
C THR A 240 -15.47 5.03 13.08
N GLY A 241 -14.99 4.21 14.03
CA GLY A 241 -14.89 2.77 13.87
C GLY A 241 -13.80 2.33 12.89
N LEU A 242 -12.89 3.22 12.51
CA LEU A 242 -11.76 2.93 11.62
C LEU A 242 -10.50 2.64 12.42
N LEU A 243 -9.63 1.76 11.92
CA LEU A 243 -8.27 1.63 12.40
C LEU A 243 -7.56 2.99 12.37
N VAL A 244 -6.82 3.31 13.44
CA VAL A 244 -5.90 4.44 13.46
C VAL A 244 -4.71 4.19 12.55
N SER A 245 -4.04 5.23 12.06
CA SER A 245 -2.90 5.09 11.15
C SER A 245 -1.61 4.77 11.90
N SER A 246 -1.36 5.41 13.04
CA SER A 246 -0.13 5.28 13.82
C SER A 246 -0.39 5.23 15.33
N TYR A 247 0.47 4.51 16.04
CA TYR A 247 0.40 4.29 17.49
C TYR A 247 1.75 3.86 18.03
N LYS A 248 1.96 3.97 19.33
CA LYS A 248 3.18 3.53 20.01
C LYS A 248 3.23 2.02 20.19
N VAL A 249 4.39 1.50 20.61
CA VAL A 249 4.55 0.06 20.91
C VAL A 249 3.56 -0.42 21.98
N ASP A 250 3.24 0.43 22.96
CA ASP A 250 2.27 0.11 24.01
C ASP A 250 0.80 0.18 23.57
N GLY A 251 0.53 0.67 22.34
CA GLY A 251 -0.81 0.85 21.79
C GLY A 251 -1.40 2.25 21.95
N THR A 252 -0.68 3.19 22.55
CA THR A 252 -1.11 4.60 22.65
C THR A 252 -1.26 5.19 21.24
N HIS A 253 -2.45 5.69 20.90
CA HIS A 253 -2.70 6.30 19.59
C HIS A 253 -1.83 7.54 19.40
N LEU A 254 -1.25 7.68 18.21
CA LEU A 254 -0.49 8.87 17.82
C LEU A 254 -1.33 9.71 16.86
N ASP A 255 -1.62 9.15 15.69
CA ASP A 255 -2.53 9.74 14.71
C ASP A 255 -3.86 8.97 14.67
N GLY A 256 -4.93 9.64 14.23
CA GLY A 256 -6.24 9.02 14.04
C GLY A 256 -6.33 8.19 12.75
N PRO A 257 -7.53 7.88 12.27
CA PRO A 257 -7.71 7.22 10.98
C PRO A 257 -7.25 8.09 9.81
N GLU A 258 -6.57 7.47 8.86
CA GLU A 258 -5.98 8.12 7.68
C GLU A 258 -6.30 7.33 6.41
N GLY A 259 -6.63 8.04 5.33
CA GLY A 259 -7.02 7.49 4.04
C GLY A 259 -5.94 6.65 3.39
N SER A 260 -4.75 7.21 3.16
CA SER A 260 -3.63 6.50 2.54
C SER A 260 -3.30 5.18 3.27
N SER A 261 -3.37 5.17 4.61
CA SER A 261 -3.17 3.98 5.43
C SER A 261 -4.32 2.97 5.37
N ILE A 262 -5.58 3.40 5.57
CA ILE A 262 -6.71 2.48 5.73
C ILE A 262 -7.02 1.69 4.46
N TRP A 263 -6.84 2.28 3.29
CA TRP A 263 -7.11 1.59 2.03
C TRP A 263 -6.16 0.43 1.79
N MET A 264 -4.86 0.62 2.08
CA MET A 264 -3.89 -0.47 2.01
C MET A 264 -4.14 -1.50 3.12
N ALA A 265 -4.44 -1.03 4.34
CA ALA A 265 -4.71 -1.92 5.46
C ALA A 265 -5.90 -2.85 5.20
N ALA A 266 -7.02 -2.29 4.75
CA ALA A 266 -8.18 -3.08 4.34
C ALA A 266 -7.84 -4.02 3.18
N HIS A 267 -7.01 -3.60 2.22
CA HIS A 267 -6.58 -4.47 1.13
C HIS A 267 -5.78 -5.69 1.62
N ALA A 268 -4.77 -5.47 2.46
CA ALA A 268 -3.92 -6.52 3.02
C ALA A 268 -4.69 -7.46 3.96
N LEU A 269 -5.61 -6.91 4.77
CA LEU A 269 -6.45 -7.68 5.68
C LEU A 269 -7.39 -8.67 4.95
N GLN A 270 -7.66 -8.50 3.65
CA GLN A 270 -8.44 -9.50 2.91
C GLN A 270 -7.80 -10.90 2.92
N LEU A 271 -6.48 -11.00 3.08
CA LEU A 271 -5.80 -12.29 3.22
C LEU A 271 -5.89 -12.85 4.64
N VAL A 272 -6.09 -11.98 5.63
CA VAL A 272 -5.98 -12.26 7.06
C VAL A 272 -7.36 -12.53 7.67
N ASP A 273 -8.25 -11.54 7.57
CA ASP A 273 -9.64 -11.58 8.04
C ASP A 273 -10.52 -10.79 7.03
N PRO A 274 -11.15 -11.49 6.07
CA PRO A 274 -11.94 -10.86 5.03
C PRO A 274 -13.15 -10.06 5.53
N ASP A 275 -13.71 -10.43 6.68
CA ASP A 275 -14.89 -9.79 7.25
C ASP A 275 -14.50 -8.45 7.89
N PHE A 276 -13.42 -8.43 8.66
CA PHE A 276 -12.87 -7.21 9.21
C PHE A 276 -12.36 -6.27 8.12
N ALA A 277 -11.69 -6.80 7.10
CA ALA A 277 -11.27 -6.03 5.92
C ALA A 277 -12.45 -5.33 5.23
N ARG A 278 -13.57 -6.06 5.04
CA ARG A 278 -14.79 -5.53 4.44
C ARG A 278 -15.44 -4.45 5.30
N ASP A 279 -15.54 -4.66 6.61
CA ASP A 279 -16.06 -3.67 7.54
C ASP A 279 -15.24 -2.37 7.47
N GLN A 280 -13.91 -2.47 7.57
CA GLN A 280 -13.02 -1.31 7.49
C GLN A 280 -13.11 -0.59 6.14
N TYR A 281 -13.16 -1.33 5.02
CA TYR A 281 -13.38 -0.74 3.70
C TYR A 281 -14.71 0.01 3.60
N GLN A 282 -15.80 -0.57 4.11
CA GLN A 282 -17.12 0.05 4.04
C GLN A 282 -17.20 1.33 4.88
N ARG A 283 -16.61 1.33 6.08
CA ARG A 283 -16.49 2.52 6.93
C ARG A 283 -15.62 3.58 6.27
N ALA A 284 -14.47 3.20 5.70
CA ALA A 284 -13.58 4.12 5.03
C ALA A 284 -14.27 4.77 3.84
N ARG A 285 -15.03 4.00 3.06
CA ARG A 285 -15.83 4.53 1.94
C ARG A 285 -16.90 5.51 2.40
N LYS A 286 -17.51 5.28 3.57
CA LYS A 286 -18.51 6.20 4.14
C LYS A 286 -17.87 7.49 4.65
N GLU A 287 -16.76 7.40 5.38
CA GLU A 287 -16.13 8.54 6.05
C GLU A 287 -15.25 9.38 5.10
N LEU A 288 -14.59 8.73 4.15
CA LEU A 288 -13.57 9.33 3.29
C LEU A 288 -14.02 9.46 1.84
N GLY A 289 -14.93 8.59 1.37
CA GLY A 289 -15.37 8.55 -0.03
C GLY A 289 -16.20 9.76 -0.41
N VAL A 290 -15.82 10.42 -1.52
CA VAL A 290 -16.52 11.56 -2.09
C VAL A 290 -16.71 11.31 -3.59
N THR A 291 -17.85 11.73 -4.13
CA THR A 291 -18.06 11.79 -5.59
C THR A 291 -18.38 13.23 -5.98
N MET A 292 -17.61 13.77 -6.92
CA MET A 292 -17.80 15.11 -7.44
C MET A 292 -17.65 15.10 -8.96
N ALA A 293 -18.63 15.66 -9.67
CA ALA A 293 -18.64 15.75 -11.14
C ALA A 293 -18.42 14.40 -11.87
N GLY A 294 -18.86 13.29 -11.28
CA GLY A 294 -18.70 11.94 -11.84
C GLY A 294 -17.37 11.25 -11.51
N PHE A 295 -16.48 11.91 -10.75
CA PHE A 295 -15.21 11.34 -10.29
C PHE A 295 -15.28 10.94 -8.82
N GLY A 296 -14.74 9.76 -8.50
CA GLY A 296 -14.55 9.30 -7.12
C GLY A 296 -13.23 9.80 -6.55
N TYR A 297 -13.26 10.27 -5.31
CA TYR A 297 -12.11 10.71 -4.53
C TYR A 297 -12.18 10.14 -3.13
N SER A 298 -11.03 10.04 -2.46
CA SER A 298 -10.95 9.81 -1.03
C SER A 298 -10.37 11.06 -0.36
N ARG A 299 -10.98 11.49 0.73
CA ARG A 299 -10.32 12.38 1.69
C ARG A 299 -9.21 11.62 2.41
N GLU A 300 -8.22 12.36 2.89
CA GLU A 300 -7.17 11.79 3.72
C GLU A 300 -7.62 11.62 5.18
N TRP A 301 -8.51 12.48 5.66
CA TRP A 301 -8.98 12.43 7.05
C TRP A 301 -10.51 12.36 7.10
N PRO A 302 -11.09 11.57 8.03
CA PRO A 302 -12.53 11.56 8.27
C PRO A 302 -13.03 12.95 8.64
N ALA A 303 -14.20 13.35 8.13
CA ALA A 303 -14.83 14.61 8.54
C ALA A 303 -15.20 14.63 10.03
N SER A 304 -15.37 13.45 10.65
CA SER A 304 -15.67 13.28 12.06
C SER A 304 -14.42 13.22 12.96
N TRP A 305 -13.21 13.39 12.40
CA TRP A 305 -11.96 13.42 13.16
C TRP A 305 -11.34 14.82 13.07
N ASN A 306 -11.14 15.45 14.23
CA ASN A 306 -10.38 16.68 14.37
C ASN A 306 -9.11 16.30 15.14
N GLY A 307 -7.95 16.46 14.50
CA GLY A 307 -6.64 16.07 15.04
C GLY A 307 -6.38 16.55 16.46
#